data_AF-A0A8J7GAM8-F1
#
_entry.id   AF-A0A8J7GAM8-F1
#
_cell.length_a   1.000
_cell.length_b   1.000
_cell.length_c   1.000
_cell.angle_alpha   90.00
_cell.angle_beta   90.00
_cell.angle_gamma   90.00
#
_symmetry.space_group_name_H-M   'P 1'
#
loop_
_entity.id
_entity.type
_entity.pdbx_description
1 polymer ?
#
loop_
_entity_poly.entity_id
_entity_poly.type
_entity_poly.pdbx_seq_one_letter_code
_entity_poly.pdbx_strand_id
1 'polypeptide(L)' 'MEQYLLWIGILIFSLGLILVIVGRSWVIVRFIFGDRSMIWQYTIGFILVLIGVFILYMSGAFS' A
#
# COMPACT_ATOMS: atom_id res chain seq x y z
N MET A 1 -16.12 2.12 -16.33
CA MET A 1 -14.82 2.72 -15.97
C MET A 1 -14.45 2.52 -14.50
N GLU A 2 -15.45 2.38 -13.65
CA GLU A 2 -15.31 2.39 -12.19
C GLU A 2 -14.77 1.08 -11.61
N GLN A 3 -15.13 -0.06 -12.20
CA GLN A 3 -14.77 -1.36 -11.63
C GLN A 3 -13.27 -1.67 -11.67
N TYR A 4 -12.57 -1.24 -12.71
CA TYR A 4 -11.11 -1.42 -12.80
C TYR A 4 -10.37 -0.48 -11.83
N LEU A 5 -10.88 0.74 -11.62
CA LEU A 5 -10.36 1.65 -10.61
C LEU A 5 -10.54 1.07 -9.20
N LEU A 6 -11.67 0.42 -8.93
CA LEU A 6 -11.92 -0.24 -7.66
C LEU A 6 -10.92 -1.36 -7.39
N TRP A 7 -10.69 -2.27 -8.36
CA TRP A 7 -9.69 -3.33 -8.22
C TRP A 7 -8.26 -2.81 -8.02
N ILE A 8 -7.89 -1.78 -8.78
CA ILE A 8 -6.56 -1.14 -8.65
C ILE A 8 -6.42 -0.47 -7.28
N GLY A 9 -7.46 0.22 -6.81
CA GLY A 9 -7.50 0.85 -5.49
C GLY A 9 -7.33 -0.17 -4.36
N ILE A 10 -8.04 -1.31 -4.44
CA ILE A 10 -7.91 -2.41 -3.45
C ILE A 10 -6.48 -2.95 -3.44
N LEU A 11 -5.89 -3.21 -4.61
CA LEU A 11 -4.53 -3.76 -4.70
C LEU A 11 -3.48 -2.82 -4.12
N ILE A 12 -3.53 -1.54 -4.50
CA ILE A 12 -2.57 -0.53 -4.02
C ILE A 12 -2.72 -0.29 -2.52
N PHE A 13 -3.97 -0.19 -2.04
CA PHE A 13 -4.26 -0.03 -0.61
C PHE A 13 -3.76 -1.22 0.21
N SER A 14 -4.02 -2.44 -0.27
CA SER A 14 -3.59 -3.68 0.40
C SER A 14 -2.08 -3.80 0.44
N LEU A 15 -1.38 -3.47 -0.65
CA LEU A 15 0.09 -3.45 -0.70
C LEU A 15 0.67 -2.41 0.25
N GLY A 16 0.09 -1.21 0.30
CA GLY A 16 0.47 -0.17 1.25
C GLY A 16 0.31 -0.64 2.70
N LEU A 17 -0.82 -1.25 3.04
CA LEU A 17 -1.08 -1.80 4.38
C LEU A 17 -0.09 -2.89 4.76
N ILE A 18 0.18 -3.82 3.83
CA ILE A 18 1.16 -4.89 4.07
C ILE A 18 2.54 -4.28 4.33
N LEU A 19 2.95 -3.26 3.58
CA LEU A 19 4.22 -2.56 3.82
C LEU A 19 4.26 -1.85 5.17
N VAL A 20 3.16 -1.21 5.59
CA VAL A 20 3.07 -0.53 6.90
C VAL A 20 3.03 -1.52 8.06
N ILE A 21 2.36 -2.67 7.92
CA ILE A 21 2.22 -3.65 9.01
C ILE A 21 3.44 -4.57 9.09
N VAL A 22 3.99 -4.98 7.95
CA VAL A 22 4.97 -6.06 7.82
C VAL A 22 6.38 -5.55 7.50
N GLY A 23 6.57 -4.24 7.25
CA GLY A 23 7.82 -3.60 6.81
C GLY A 23 9.09 -3.91 7.62
N ARG A 24 9.01 -4.48 8.83
CA ARG A 24 10.19 -5.11 9.46
C ARG A 24 9.96 -6.48 10.10
N SER A 25 8.72 -6.90 10.31
CA SER A 25 8.41 -8.12 11.04
C SER A 25 8.77 -9.39 10.26
N TRP A 26 8.74 -9.36 8.92
CA TRP A 26 9.07 -10.53 8.11
C TRP A 26 10.46 -10.45 7.49
N VAL A 27 11.25 -11.51 7.68
CA VAL A 27 12.57 -11.71 7.06
C VAL A 27 12.51 -11.60 5.54
N ILE A 28 11.38 -11.97 4.93
CA ILE A 28 11.15 -11.90 3.48
C ILE A 28 11.17 -10.45 2.97
N VAL A 29 10.58 -9.50 3.71
CA VAL A 29 10.56 -8.09 3.30
C VAL A 29 11.96 -7.48 3.39
N ARG A 30 12.76 -7.91 4.38
CA ARG A 30 14.19 -7.55 4.47
C ARG A 30 15.01 -8.03 3.25
N PHE A 31 14.67 -9.19 2.69
CA PHE A 31 15.37 -9.72 1.52
C PHE A 31 15.08 -8.92 0.24
N ILE A 32 13.85 -8.39 0.10
CA ILE A 32 13.42 -7.63 -1.08
C ILE A 32 13.85 -6.16 -1.00
N PHE A 33 13.75 -5.54 0.17
CA PHE A 33 14.04 -4.11 0.35
C PHE A 33 15.47 -3.80 0.81
N GLY A 34 16.28 -4.81 1.13
CA GLY A 34 17.66 -4.65 1.59
C GLY A 34 17.77 -3.87 2.90
N ASP A 35 18.87 -3.15 3.10
CA ASP A 35 19.16 -2.36 4.32
C ASP A 35 18.50 -0.96 4.30
N ARG A 36 17.36 -0.82 3.61
CA ARG A 36 16.57 0.42 3.61
C ARG A 36 16.03 0.66 5.02
N SER A 37 16.20 1.87 5.53
CA SER A 37 15.74 2.24 6.87
C SER A 37 14.24 1.98 7.05
N MET A 38 13.85 1.55 8.26
CA MET A 38 12.45 1.28 8.60
C MET A 38 11.55 2.47 8.29
N ILE A 39 12.05 3.67 8.58
CA ILE A 39 11.35 4.93 8.34
C ILE A 39 11.01 5.04 6.86
N TRP A 40 11.93 4.66 5.96
CA TRP A 40 11.68 4.71 4.53
C TRP A 40 10.59 3.72 4.08
N GLN A 41 10.58 2.52 4.63
CA GLN A 41 9.55 1.51 4.32
C GLN A 41 8.17 1.92 4.82
N TYR A 42 8.08 2.46 6.04
CA TYR A 42 6.83 3.02 6.56
C TYR A 42 6.36 4.23 5.78
N THR A 43 7.26 5.14 5.38
CA THR A 43 6.91 6.31 4.55
C THR A 43 6.36 5.86 3.19
N ILE A 44 7.00 4.90 2.52
CA ILE A 44 6.51 4.38 1.23
C ILE A 44 5.17 3.67 1.42
N GLY A 45 5.05 2.80 2.43
CA GLY A 45 3.80 2.10 2.72
C GLY A 45 2.66 3.07 3.00
N PHE A 46 2.91 4.12 3.78
CA PHE A 46 1.92 5.14 4.11
C PHE A 46 1.48 5.93 2.88
N ILE A 47 2.42 6.31 2.01
CA ILE A 47 2.10 6.96 0.72
C ILE A 47 1.22 6.05 -0.15
N LEU A 48 1.55 4.76 -0.23
CA LEU A 48 0.76 3.78 -0.99
C LEU A 48 -0.65 3.61 -0.41
N VAL A 49 -0.80 3.59 0.91
CA VAL A 49 -2.12 3.58 1.56
C VAL A 49 -2.93 4.81 1.16
N LEU A 50 -2.35 6.01 1.22
CA LEU A 50 -3.03 7.25 0.84
C LEU A 50 -3.46 7.25 -0.63
N ILE A 51 -2.59 6.79 -1.54
CA ILE A 51 -2.90 6.66 -2.97
C ILE A 51 -4.03 5.64 -3.17
N GLY A 52 -3.98 4.49 -2.50
CA GLY A 52 -5.02 3.47 -2.57
C GLY A 52 -6.39 3.98 -2.11
N VAL A 53 -6.43 4.69 -0.97
CA VAL A 53 -7.66 5.32 -0.47
C VAL A 53 -8.21 6.35 -1.44
N PHE A 54 -7.35 7.19 -2.02
CA PHE A 54 -7.76 8.20 -3.00
C PHE A 54 -8.38 7.56 -4.24
N ILE A 55 -7.78 6.48 -4.76
CA ILE A 55 -8.32 5.74 -5.91
C ILE A 55 -9.65 5.06 -5.55
N LEU A 56 -9.76 4.47 -4.37
CA LEU A 56 -11.02 3.86 -3.90
C LEU A 56 -12.15 4.89 -3.78
N TYR A 57 -11.85 6.09 -3.29
CA TYR A 57 -12.79 7.20 -3.26
C TYR A 57 -13.26 7.60 -4.67
N MET A 58 -12.32 7.77 -5.60
CA MET A 58 -12.63 8.09 -7.00
C MET A 58 -13.40 6.97 -7.72
N SER A 59 -13.29 5.72 -7.25
CA SER A 59 -14.02 4.58 -7.82
C SER A 59 -15.48 4.47 -7.37
N GLY A 60 -15.93 5.30 -6.42
CA GLY A 60 -17.27 5.20 -5.84
C GLY A 60 -17.43 4.06 -4.83
N ALA A 61 -16.35 3.49 -4.32
CA ALA A 61 -16.41 2.37 -3.36
C ALA A 61 -17.09 2.74 -2.02
N PHE A 62 -17.29 4.03 -1.75
CA PHE A 62 -17.91 4.55 -0.52
C PHE A 62 -19.29 5.18 -0.76
N SER A 63 -19.80 5.18 -1.99
CA SER A 63 -21.15 5.63 -2.34
C SER A 63 -22.11 4.45 -2.40
#